data_AF-A0A974WGI3-F1
#
_entry.id   AF-A0A974WGI3-F1
#
_cell.length_a   1.000
_cell.length_b   1.000
_cell.length_c   1.000
_cell.angle_alpha   90.00
_cell.angle_beta   90.00
_cell.angle_gamma   90.00
#
_symmetry.space_group_name_H-M   'P 1'
#
loop_
_entity.id
_entity.type
_entity.pdbx_description
1 polymer ?
#
loop_
_entity_poly.entity_id
_entity_poly.type
_entity_poly.pdbx_seq_one_letter_code
_entity_poly.pdbx_strand_id
1 'polypeptide(L)'
;MLNRRTLRIKAMQTLFAYKQSQEANYALALDFIAETFSPDLNSMEVQDKEQLKKDKAEASKIFKTHFEEKDYQAEADNNIESVVEEAIRDYHKRNLKDQKHFNKTMIQEAEKIVDRYILILLLIVEFADLAEKDHKLNQTTFVKNLLIKAIRFNKSVETLSLRRNLNWSNETDHLRQWFKDILKTDEKYKEYVKLENASFKDDQEIVLHIAKNIIFKNELIEGFMEESDINWDEDRAIIKSLVTKTLKSIPEEDVNEEFELQELSYNWEDDKTFFQKLFEESIKVEEAYNSLIAEKTKNWDIERIAATDKVIIEMAIAEMINFPSIPVKVTINEYIEVAKRYSTPKSKVFINGVLDVIAGELENRGVIRKSGRGLIDNK
;
A
#
# COMPACT_ATOMS: atom_id res chain seq x y z
N MET A 1 9.22 11.20 5.51
CA MET A 1 9.31 11.06 4.05
C MET A 1 9.24 9.58 3.74
N LEU A 2 8.47 9.26 2.70
CA LEU A 2 8.36 7.94 2.11
C LEU A 2 9.71 7.53 1.53
N ASN A 3 10.08 6.27 1.71
CA ASN A 3 11.32 5.71 1.17
C ASN A 3 11.02 4.44 0.38
N ARG A 4 12.00 3.97 -0.40
CA ARG A 4 11.84 2.77 -1.23
C ARG A 4 11.58 1.49 -0.45
N ARG A 5 11.95 1.41 0.84
CA ARG A 5 11.59 0.26 1.69
C ARG A 5 10.08 0.20 1.92
N THR A 6 9.47 1.33 2.26
CA THR A 6 8.00 1.41 2.39
C THR A 6 7.31 1.13 1.06
N LEU A 7 7.87 1.59 -0.06
CA LEU A 7 7.33 1.25 -1.39
C LEU A 7 7.40 -0.25 -1.70
N ARG A 8 8.48 -0.95 -1.30
CA ARG A 8 8.54 -2.42 -1.40
C ARG A 8 7.48 -3.09 -0.56
N ILE A 9 7.21 -2.59 0.65
CA ILE A 9 6.14 -3.12 1.51
C ILE A 9 4.77 -2.96 0.84
N LYS A 10 4.45 -1.74 0.36
CA LYS A 10 3.18 -1.48 -0.34
C LYS A 10 3.06 -2.28 -1.64
N ALA A 11 4.16 -2.47 -2.37
CA ALA A 11 4.19 -3.33 -3.56
C ALA A 11 3.93 -4.80 -3.20
N MET A 12 4.51 -5.30 -2.10
CA MET A 12 4.29 -6.66 -1.61
C MET A 12 2.84 -6.89 -1.20
N GLN A 13 2.24 -5.97 -0.44
CA GLN A 13 0.82 -6.04 -0.06
C GLN A 13 -0.08 -6.02 -1.30
N THR A 14 0.22 -5.14 -2.27
CA THR A 14 -0.53 -5.05 -3.53
C THR A 14 -0.40 -6.33 -4.36
N LEU A 15 0.80 -6.88 -4.48
CA LEU A 15 1.05 -8.10 -5.26
C LEU A 15 0.37 -9.31 -4.61
N PHE A 16 0.41 -9.40 -3.27
CA PHE A 16 -0.33 -10.40 -2.53
C PHE A 16 -1.84 -10.33 -2.79
N ALA A 17 -2.43 -9.12 -2.71
CA ALA A 17 -3.84 -8.93 -3.02
C ALA A 17 -4.19 -9.26 -4.48
N TYR A 18 -3.32 -8.88 -5.42
CA TYR A 18 -3.49 -9.23 -6.84
C TYR A 18 -3.51 -10.74 -7.06
N LYS A 19 -2.62 -11.48 -6.41
CA LYS A 19 -2.58 -12.95 -6.49
C LYS A 19 -3.83 -13.62 -5.96
N GLN A 20 -4.36 -13.13 -4.84
CA GLN A 20 -5.65 -13.60 -4.33
C GLN A 20 -6.78 -13.33 -5.33
N SER A 21 -6.73 -12.19 -6.04
CA SER A 21 -7.67 -11.89 -7.14
C SER A 21 -7.53 -12.87 -8.30
N GLN A 22 -6.30 -13.28 -8.66
CA GLN A 22 -6.06 -14.27 -9.71
C GLN A 22 -6.63 -15.64 -9.32
N GLU A 23 -6.42 -16.09 -8.07
CA GLU A 23 -6.99 -17.33 -7.55
C GLU A 23 -8.53 -17.30 -7.56
N ALA A 24 -9.13 -16.16 -7.18
CA ALA A 24 -10.57 -15.96 -7.26
C ALA A 24 -11.08 -15.99 -8.71
N ASN A 25 -10.38 -15.34 -9.65
CA ASN A 25 -10.72 -15.36 -11.06
C ASN A 25 -10.61 -16.78 -11.66
N TYR A 26 -9.65 -17.57 -11.20
CA TYR A 26 -9.51 -18.97 -11.59
C TYR A 26 -10.71 -19.80 -11.11
N ALA A 27 -11.13 -19.62 -9.85
CA ALA A 27 -12.31 -20.27 -9.30
C ALA A 27 -13.59 -19.86 -10.07
N LEU A 28 -13.76 -18.57 -10.39
CA LEU A 28 -14.88 -18.09 -11.19
C LEU A 28 -14.94 -18.72 -12.59
N ALA A 29 -13.79 -18.99 -13.22
CA ALA A 29 -13.74 -19.67 -14.50
C ALA A 29 -14.18 -21.15 -14.40
N LEU A 30 -13.80 -21.83 -13.30
CA LEU A 30 -14.30 -23.17 -13.00
C LEU A 30 -15.81 -23.19 -12.70
N ASP A 31 -16.30 -22.17 -12.00
CA ASP A 31 -17.74 -22.01 -11.73
C ASP A 31 -18.53 -21.75 -13.01
N PHE A 32 -18.00 -20.92 -13.93
CA PHE A 32 -18.58 -20.73 -15.25
C PHE A 32 -18.70 -22.06 -16.01
N ILE A 33 -17.63 -22.85 -16.09
CA ILE A 33 -17.67 -24.20 -16.69
C ILE A 33 -18.73 -25.07 -15.99
N ALA A 34 -18.78 -25.02 -14.66
CA ALA A 34 -19.73 -25.80 -13.88
C ALA A 34 -21.18 -25.42 -14.15
N GLU A 35 -21.47 -24.12 -14.33
CA GLU A 35 -22.80 -23.59 -14.64
C GLU A 35 -23.22 -23.92 -16.07
N THR A 36 -22.33 -23.78 -17.05
CA THR A 36 -22.63 -24.09 -18.47
C THR A 36 -23.06 -25.53 -18.69
N PHE A 37 -22.47 -26.48 -17.96
CA PHE A 37 -22.82 -27.90 -18.02
C PHE A 37 -23.80 -28.34 -16.92
N SER A 38 -24.44 -27.40 -16.22
CA SER A 38 -25.52 -27.74 -15.28
C SER A 38 -26.85 -27.94 -16.02
N PRO A 39 -27.73 -28.84 -15.54
CA PRO A 39 -29.04 -29.02 -16.17
C PRO A 39 -29.85 -27.73 -16.15
N ASP A 40 -30.31 -27.27 -17.31
CA ASP A 40 -31.20 -26.12 -17.41
C ASP A 40 -32.58 -26.48 -16.85
N LEU A 41 -32.93 -25.92 -15.69
CA LEU A 41 -34.19 -26.15 -15.02
C LEU A 41 -35.41 -25.58 -15.77
N ASN A 42 -35.18 -24.68 -16.73
CA ASN A 42 -36.23 -24.02 -17.51
C ASN A 42 -36.44 -24.64 -18.90
N SER A 43 -35.57 -25.57 -19.32
CA SER A 43 -35.70 -26.24 -20.62
C SER A 43 -36.85 -27.26 -20.60
N MET A 44 -37.66 -27.24 -21.66
CA MET A 44 -38.70 -28.24 -21.90
C MET A 44 -38.14 -29.56 -22.49
N GLU A 45 -36.86 -29.59 -22.87
CA GLU A 45 -36.20 -30.75 -23.45
C GLU A 45 -35.58 -31.66 -22.35
N VAL A 46 -35.66 -32.97 -22.57
CA VAL A 46 -35.04 -33.96 -21.67
C VAL A 46 -33.53 -33.91 -21.85
N GLN A 47 -32.84 -33.43 -20.83
CA GLN A 47 -31.38 -33.34 -20.81
C GLN A 47 -30.75 -34.63 -20.27
N ASP A 48 -29.71 -35.10 -20.94
CA ASP A 48 -28.88 -36.20 -20.45
C ASP A 48 -27.97 -35.71 -19.32
N LYS A 49 -28.42 -35.91 -18.09
CA LYS A 49 -27.70 -35.51 -16.88
C LYS A 49 -26.38 -36.25 -16.71
N GLU A 50 -26.24 -37.47 -17.23
CA GLU A 50 -24.98 -38.22 -17.15
C GLU A 50 -23.96 -37.66 -18.13
N GLN A 51 -24.39 -37.32 -19.35
CA GLN A 51 -23.52 -36.69 -20.34
C GLN A 51 -23.04 -35.31 -19.88
N LEU A 52 -23.94 -34.45 -19.40
CA LEU A 52 -23.57 -33.14 -18.84
C LEU A 52 -22.55 -33.23 -17.71
N LYS A 53 -22.66 -34.24 -16.85
CA LYS A 53 -21.70 -34.47 -15.76
C LYS A 53 -20.32 -34.90 -16.30
N LYS A 54 -20.27 -35.70 -17.38
CA LYS A 54 -19.02 -36.08 -18.05
C LYS A 54 -18.38 -34.87 -18.74
N ASP A 55 -19.16 -34.11 -19.49
CA ASP A 55 -18.70 -32.91 -20.20
C ASP A 55 -18.12 -31.87 -19.23
N LYS A 56 -18.80 -31.63 -18.10
CA LYS A 56 -18.29 -30.78 -17.02
C LYS A 56 -16.93 -31.24 -16.49
N ALA A 57 -16.80 -32.54 -16.22
CA ALA A 57 -15.57 -33.11 -15.66
C ALA A 57 -14.41 -33.03 -16.67
N GLU A 58 -14.70 -33.26 -17.95
CA GLU A 58 -13.75 -33.15 -19.05
C GLU A 58 -13.33 -31.70 -19.27
N ALA A 59 -14.27 -30.75 -19.39
CA ALA A 59 -13.98 -29.32 -19.52
C ALA A 59 -13.13 -28.81 -18.35
N SER A 60 -13.48 -29.17 -17.12
CA SER A 60 -12.73 -28.77 -15.92
C SER A 60 -11.31 -29.34 -15.93
N LYS A 61 -11.13 -30.55 -16.45
CA LYS A 61 -9.82 -31.19 -16.58
C LYS A 61 -8.97 -30.48 -17.63
N ILE A 62 -9.52 -30.23 -18.82
CA ILE A 62 -8.82 -29.49 -19.90
C ILE A 62 -8.39 -28.11 -19.41
N PHE A 63 -9.31 -27.39 -18.75
CA PHE A 63 -9.01 -26.08 -18.17
C PHE A 63 -7.85 -26.16 -17.15
N LYS A 64 -7.87 -27.14 -16.23
CA LYS A 64 -6.79 -27.34 -15.26
C LYS A 64 -5.45 -27.65 -15.94
N THR A 65 -5.45 -28.58 -16.88
CA THR A 65 -4.26 -28.98 -17.63
C THR A 65 -3.66 -27.81 -18.41
N HIS A 66 -4.48 -26.92 -18.98
CA HIS A 66 -3.99 -25.70 -19.66
C HIS A 66 -3.11 -24.83 -18.74
N PHE A 67 -3.48 -24.66 -17.47
CA PHE A 67 -2.70 -23.87 -16.51
C PHE A 67 -1.49 -24.62 -15.92
N GLU A 68 -1.53 -25.95 -15.88
CA GLU A 68 -0.43 -26.79 -15.39
C GLU A 68 0.68 -26.98 -16.44
N GLU A 69 0.30 -27.24 -17.69
CA GLU A 69 1.24 -27.64 -18.75
C GLU A 69 1.56 -26.52 -19.75
N LYS A 70 0.80 -25.41 -19.75
CA LYS A 70 0.93 -24.25 -20.68
C LYS A 70 0.92 -24.62 -22.17
N ASP A 71 0.50 -25.82 -22.55
CA ASP A 71 0.70 -26.36 -23.90
C ASP A 71 -0.53 -27.09 -24.46
N TYR A 72 -1.73 -26.48 -24.33
CA TYR A 72 -2.92 -26.99 -25.00
C TYR A 72 -3.34 -26.06 -26.15
N GLN A 73 -3.32 -26.60 -27.37
CA GLN A 73 -3.97 -26.02 -28.55
C GLN A 73 -5.20 -26.87 -28.89
N ALA A 74 -6.35 -26.22 -29.05
CA ALA A 74 -7.62 -26.87 -29.34
C ALA A 74 -7.64 -27.54 -30.72
N GLU A 75 -8.22 -28.73 -30.81
CA GLU A 75 -8.60 -29.36 -32.08
C GLU A 75 -10.08 -29.08 -32.32
N ALA A 76 -10.35 -27.98 -33.03
CA ALA A 76 -11.69 -27.47 -33.28
C ALA A 76 -12.67 -28.53 -33.83
N ASP A 77 -13.56 -29.08 -32.97
CA ASP A 77 -14.97 -29.41 -33.29
C ASP A 77 -15.83 -29.92 -32.11
N ASN A 78 -15.60 -29.48 -30.86
CA ASN A 78 -16.40 -29.95 -29.71
C ASN A 78 -16.88 -28.80 -28.79
N ASN A 79 -18.14 -28.85 -28.36
CA ASN A 79 -18.80 -27.86 -27.47
C ASN A 79 -17.98 -27.63 -26.17
N ILE A 80 -17.34 -28.69 -25.67
CA ILE A 80 -16.46 -28.67 -24.49
C ILE A 80 -15.30 -27.69 -24.67
N GLU A 81 -14.61 -27.73 -25.81
CA GLU A 81 -13.43 -26.90 -26.05
C GLU A 81 -13.79 -25.43 -26.16
N SER A 82 -14.89 -25.10 -26.83
CA SER A 82 -15.37 -23.71 -26.95
C SER A 82 -15.65 -23.08 -25.57
N VAL A 83 -16.26 -23.84 -24.65
CA VAL A 83 -16.54 -23.36 -23.29
C VAL A 83 -15.25 -23.15 -22.51
N VAL A 84 -14.27 -24.06 -22.66
CA VAL A 84 -12.96 -23.92 -22.00
C VAL A 84 -12.18 -22.72 -22.55
N GLU A 85 -12.18 -22.50 -23.86
CA GLU A 85 -11.55 -21.32 -24.48
C GLU A 85 -12.19 -20.01 -24.01
N GLU A 86 -13.51 -19.97 -23.86
CA GLU A 86 -14.22 -18.82 -23.31
C GLU A 86 -13.82 -18.57 -21.85
N ALA A 87 -13.78 -19.62 -21.02
CA ALA A 87 -13.36 -19.52 -19.63
C ALA A 87 -11.91 -19.00 -19.48
N ILE A 88 -10.98 -19.50 -20.31
CA ILE A 88 -9.58 -19.05 -20.34
C ILE A 88 -9.49 -17.58 -20.77
N ARG A 89 -10.21 -17.20 -21.82
CA ARG A 89 -10.25 -15.83 -22.33
C ARG A 89 -10.76 -14.86 -21.27
N ASP A 90 -11.83 -15.22 -20.59
CA ASP A 90 -12.42 -14.41 -19.53
C ASP A 90 -11.51 -14.32 -18.30
N TYR A 91 -10.85 -15.41 -17.91
CA TYR A 91 -9.82 -15.40 -16.86
C TYR A 91 -8.71 -14.38 -17.17
N HIS A 92 -8.09 -14.46 -18.35
CA HIS A 92 -7.03 -13.53 -18.73
C HIS A 92 -7.53 -12.07 -18.83
N LYS A 93 -8.73 -11.87 -19.38
CA LYS A 93 -9.35 -10.54 -19.46
C LYS A 93 -9.58 -9.93 -18.08
N ARG A 94 -10.07 -10.70 -17.11
CA ARG A 94 -10.25 -10.27 -15.71
C ARG A 94 -8.91 -9.94 -15.06
N ASN A 95 -7.92 -10.82 -15.18
CA ASN A 95 -6.60 -10.60 -14.62
C ASN A 95 -5.89 -9.35 -15.17
N LEU A 96 -6.03 -9.07 -16.47
CA LEU A 96 -5.49 -7.83 -17.06
C LEU A 96 -6.22 -6.58 -16.55
N LYS A 97 -7.53 -6.67 -16.31
CA LYS A 97 -8.30 -5.58 -15.70
C LYS A 97 -7.86 -5.34 -14.26
N ASP A 98 -7.73 -6.41 -13.48
CA ASP A 98 -7.30 -6.35 -12.08
C ASP A 98 -5.87 -5.80 -11.96
N GLN A 99 -4.94 -6.27 -12.80
CA GLN A 99 -3.57 -5.76 -12.83
C GLN A 99 -3.52 -4.23 -13.01
N LYS A 100 -4.29 -3.70 -13.98
CA LYS A 100 -4.39 -2.25 -14.21
C LYS A 100 -5.03 -1.53 -13.02
N HIS A 101 -6.04 -2.14 -12.42
CA HIS A 101 -6.69 -1.59 -11.24
C HIS A 101 -5.70 -1.50 -10.06
N PHE A 102 -5.03 -2.59 -9.69
CA PHE A 102 -4.06 -2.62 -8.60
C PHE A 102 -2.89 -1.67 -8.83
N ASN A 103 -2.31 -1.60 -10.05
CA ASN A 103 -1.24 -0.67 -10.38
C ASN A 103 -1.67 0.80 -10.19
N LYS A 104 -2.90 1.15 -10.58
CA LYS A 104 -3.42 2.49 -10.36
C LYS A 104 -3.68 2.75 -8.87
N THR A 105 -4.38 1.84 -8.21
CA THR A 105 -4.81 1.99 -6.81
C THR A 105 -3.61 2.09 -5.87
N MET A 106 -2.57 1.28 -6.05
CA MET A 106 -1.40 1.30 -5.15
C MET A 106 -0.68 2.66 -5.14
N ILE A 107 -0.66 3.37 -6.27
CA ILE A 107 -0.10 4.72 -6.37
C ILE A 107 -0.98 5.72 -5.63
N GLN A 108 -2.30 5.62 -5.81
CA GLN A 108 -3.25 6.47 -5.13
C GLN A 108 -3.17 6.28 -3.61
N GLU A 109 -3.04 5.05 -3.12
CA GLU A 109 -2.87 4.78 -1.69
C GLU A 109 -1.55 5.36 -1.14
N ALA A 110 -0.46 5.33 -1.90
CA ALA A 110 0.77 6.00 -1.49
C ALA A 110 0.62 7.53 -1.44
N GLU A 111 -0.13 8.12 -2.37
CA GLU A 111 -0.39 9.57 -2.43
C GLU A 111 -1.37 10.04 -1.34
N LYS A 112 -2.21 9.16 -0.78
CA LYS A 112 -3.09 9.45 0.37
C LYS A 112 -2.33 9.78 1.66
N ILE A 113 -1.05 9.40 1.77
CA ILE A 113 -0.18 9.85 2.88
C ILE A 113 -0.17 11.37 2.97
N VAL A 114 -0.17 12.07 1.83
CA VAL A 114 -0.25 13.53 1.78
C VAL A 114 -1.62 14.01 2.29
N ASP A 115 -2.70 13.33 1.95
CA ASP A 115 -4.05 13.69 2.42
C ASP A 115 -4.15 13.63 3.93
N ARG A 116 -3.67 12.53 4.54
CA ARG A 116 -3.64 12.37 6.00
C ARG A 116 -2.76 13.41 6.67
N TYR A 117 -1.61 13.70 6.07
CA TYR A 117 -0.71 14.75 6.52
C TYR A 117 -1.43 16.12 6.57
N ILE A 118 -2.14 16.50 5.50
CA ILE A 118 -2.90 17.76 5.47
C ILE A 118 -4.09 17.73 6.43
N LEU A 119 -4.84 16.63 6.52
CA LEU A 119 -5.96 16.50 7.46
C LEU A 119 -5.51 16.71 8.91
N ILE A 120 -4.32 16.26 9.30
CA ILE A 120 -3.81 16.48 10.66
C ILE A 120 -3.44 17.95 10.90
N LEU A 121 -2.92 18.66 9.89
CA LEU A 121 -2.72 20.11 10.00
C LEU A 121 -4.06 20.84 10.15
N LEU A 122 -5.06 20.46 9.36
CA LEU A 122 -6.41 21.01 9.45
C LEU A 122 -7.09 20.68 10.79
N LEU A 123 -6.85 19.49 11.36
CA LEU A 123 -7.39 19.12 12.67
C LEU A 123 -6.98 20.10 13.78
N ILE A 124 -5.73 20.60 13.73
CA ILE A 124 -5.24 21.62 14.67
C ILE A 124 -5.99 22.95 14.48
N VAL A 125 -6.30 23.31 13.22
CA VAL A 125 -7.09 24.52 12.90
C VAL A 125 -8.53 24.38 13.42
N GLU A 126 -9.15 23.21 13.22
CA GLU A 126 -10.51 22.91 13.70
C GLU A 126 -10.60 22.96 15.24
N PHE A 127 -9.57 22.49 15.95
CA PHE A 127 -9.51 22.65 17.40
C PHE A 127 -9.49 24.12 17.83
N ALA A 128 -8.81 25.00 17.09
CA ALA A 128 -8.85 26.43 17.36
C ALA A 128 -10.22 27.05 17.05
N ASP A 129 -10.90 26.60 15.98
CA ASP A 129 -12.27 27.05 15.66
C ASP A 129 -13.28 26.62 16.75
N LEU A 130 -13.11 25.43 17.32
CA LEU A 130 -13.90 24.98 18.46
C LEU A 130 -13.59 25.79 19.72
N ALA A 131 -12.33 26.15 19.95
CA ALA A 131 -11.93 27.01 21.05
C ALA A 131 -12.51 28.42 20.94
N GLU A 132 -12.59 28.99 19.73
CA GLU A 132 -13.20 30.30 19.49
C GLU A 132 -14.70 30.32 19.80
N LYS A 133 -15.39 29.21 19.50
CA LYS A 133 -16.84 29.05 19.77
C LYS A 133 -17.14 28.72 21.24
N ASP A 134 -16.15 28.32 22.03
CA ASP A 134 -16.34 27.92 23.44
C ASP A 134 -16.24 29.12 24.39
N HIS A 135 -17.36 29.82 24.58
CA HIS A 135 -17.46 30.99 25.47
C HIS A 135 -17.25 30.69 26.97
N LYS A 136 -17.15 29.41 27.39
CA LYS A 136 -17.02 29.05 28.82
C LYS A 136 -15.63 29.27 29.38
N LEU A 137 -14.60 29.28 28.53
CA LEU A 137 -13.22 29.45 28.92
C LEU A 137 -12.56 30.50 28.05
N ASN A 138 -11.73 31.35 28.66
CA ASN A 138 -10.94 32.30 27.89
C ASN A 138 -9.78 31.56 27.20
N GLN A 139 -10.00 31.15 25.94
CA GLN A 139 -9.02 30.42 25.11
C GLN A 139 -8.40 31.32 24.03
N THR A 140 -8.44 32.65 24.21
CA THR A 140 -7.98 33.59 23.18
C THR A 140 -6.52 33.37 22.78
N THR A 141 -5.65 32.95 23.72
CA THR A 141 -4.24 32.66 23.43
C THR A 141 -4.11 31.56 22.37
N PHE A 142 -4.87 30.48 22.50
CA PHE A 142 -4.87 29.38 21.52
C PHE A 142 -5.51 29.77 20.18
N VAL A 143 -6.63 30.50 20.20
CA VAL A 143 -7.27 31.02 18.97
C VAL A 143 -6.34 31.96 18.20
N LYS A 144 -5.50 32.72 18.91
CA LYS A 144 -4.56 33.67 18.32
C LYS A 144 -3.20 33.07 17.98
N ASN A 145 -2.97 31.79 18.26
CA ASN A 145 -1.70 31.09 18.03
C ASN A 145 -1.18 31.31 16.61
N LEU A 146 0.08 31.72 16.52
CA LEU A 146 0.75 32.12 15.30
C LEU A 146 0.87 30.96 14.30
N LEU A 147 1.24 29.76 14.74
CA LEU A 147 1.36 28.59 13.85
C LEU A 147 0.01 28.17 13.30
N ILE A 148 -1.05 28.24 14.09
CA ILE A 148 -2.40 27.90 13.64
C ILE A 148 -2.88 28.87 12.56
N LYS A 149 -2.59 30.16 12.72
CA LYS A 149 -2.84 31.17 11.69
C LYS A 149 -2.03 30.91 10.43
N ALA A 150 -0.73 30.60 10.57
CA ALA A 150 0.13 30.27 9.44
C ALA A 150 -0.46 29.10 8.64
N ILE A 151 -0.88 28.01 9.30
CA ILE A 151 -1.51 26.86 8.64
C ILE A 151 -2.83 27.26 7.96
N ARG A 152 -3.69 27.99 8.67
CA ARG A 152 -5.01 28.41 8.19
C ARG A 152 -4.95 29.22 6.90
N PHE A 153 -3.97 30.13 6.79
CA PHE A 153 -3.83 31.04 5.65
C PHE A 153 -2.73 30.61 4.65
N ASN A 154 -2.16 29.42 4.82
CA ASN A 154 -1.20 28.89 3.87
C ASN A 154 -1.90 28.48 2.57
N LYS A 155 -1.54 29.14 1.46
CA LYS A 155 -2.16 28.91 0.14
C LYS A 155 -1.94 27.49 -0.38
N SER A 156 -0.81 26.85 -0.05
CA SER A 156 -0.57 25.45 -0.42
C SER A 156 -1.48 24.48 0.33
N VAL A 157 -1.71 24.70 1.64
CA VAL A 157 -2.70 23.94 2.43
C VAL A 157 -4.10 24.13 1.87
N GLU A 158 -4.51 25.38 1.61
CA GLU A 158 -5.82 25.70 1.02
C GLU A 158 -6.01 25.06 -0.36
N THR A 159 -5.02 25.18 -1.25
CA THR A 159 -5.08 24.62 -2.60
C THR A 159 -5.22 23.11 -2.57
N LEU A 160 -4.45 22.43 -1.70
CA LEU A 160 -4.51 20.97 -1.56
C LEU A 160 -5.82 20.52 -0.91
N SER A 161 -6.29 21.20 0.14
CA SER A 161 -7.53 20.84 0.83
C SER A 161 -8.74 20.96 -0.10
N LEU A 162 -8.82 22.03 -0.89
CA LEU A 162 -9.90 22.20 -1.87
C LEU A 162 -9.81 21.20 -3.02
N ARG A 163 -8.62 21.02 -3.61
CA ARG A 163 -8.45 20.12 -4.76
C ARG A 163 -8.78 18.67 -4.41
N ARG A 164 -8.43 18.24 -3.20
CA ARG A 164 -8.60 16.85 -2.75
C ARG A 164 -9.79 16.66 -1.80
N ASN A 165 -10.61 17.70 -1.61
CA ASN A 165 -11.77 17.72 -0.71
C ASN A 165 -11.44 17.23 0.71
N LEU A 166 -10.36 17.75 1.30
CA LEU A 166 -9.87 17.39 2.63
C LEU A 166 -10.46 18.34 3.67
N ASN A 167 -11.30 17.81 4.57
CA ASN A 167 -11.90 18.54 5.67
C ASN A 167 -12.41 17.56 6.74
N TRP A 168 -12.83 18.10 7.88
CA TRP A 168 -13.42 17.35 8.98
C TRP A 168 -14.94 17.57 9.12
N SER A 169 -15.61 18.07 8.08
CA SER A 169 -17.03 18.49 8.19
C SER A 169 -17.98 17.33 8.45
N ASN A 170 -17.60 16.10 8.11
CA ASN A 170 -18.40 14.90 8.37
C ASN A 170 -18.19 14.33 9.78
N GLU A 171 -17.13 14.78 10.47
CA GLU A 171 -16.67 14.20 11.74
C GLU A 171 -16.88 15.16 12.92
N THR A 172 -17.87 16.05 12.84
CA THR A 172 -18.05 17.13 13.82
C THR A 172 -18.25 16.63 15.26
N ASP A 173 -18.84 15.45 15.44
CA ASP A 173 -19.04 14.88 16.77
C ASP A 173 -17.73 14.35 17.36
N HIS A 174 -16.92 13.66 16.55
CA HIS A 174 -15.55 13.27 16.92
C HIS A 174 -14.70 14.49 17.28
N LEU A 175 -14.74 15.55 16.45
CA LEU A 175 -14.01 16.80 16.72
C LEU A 175 -14.40 17.43 18.06
N ARG A 176 -15.71 17.55 18.34
CA ARG A 176 -16.21 18.11 19.61
C ARG A 176 -15.78 17.25 20.80
N GLN A 177 -15.86 15.93 20.66
CA GLN A 177 -15.44 15.00 21.71
C GLN A 177 -13.94 15.11 21.97
N TRP A 178 -13.10 15.04 20.93
CA TRP A 178 -11.65 15.15 21.07
C TRP A 178 -11.22 16.49 21.65
N PHE A 179 -11.86 17.58 21.21
CA PHE A 179 -11.59 18.90 21.78
C PHE A 179 -11.93 18.96 23.27
N LYS A 180 -13.13 18.52 23.65
CA LYS A 180 -13.65 18.65 25.02
C LYS A 180 -12.99 17.69 26.01
N ASP A 181 -12.85 16.43 25.62
CA ASP A 181 -12.50 15.35 26.55
C ASP A 181 -11.02 15.00 26.49
N ILE A 182 -10.31 15.38 25.41
CA ILE A 182 -8.88 15.09 25.23
C ILE A 182 -8.04 16.37 25.26
N LEU A 183 -8.27 17.34 24.37
CA LEU A 183 -7.41 18.52 24.28
C LEU A 183 -7.54 19.40 25.54
N LYS A 184 -8.77 19.71 25.94
CA LYS A 184 -9.02 20.57 27.11
C LYS A 184 -8.64 19.93 28.45
N THR A 185 -8.49 18.61 28.49
CA THR A 185 -8.09 17.89 29.70
C THR A 185 -6.57 17.76 29.83
N ASP A 186 -5.81 17.99 28.76
CA ASP A 186 -4.35 17.98 28.73
C ASP A 186 -3.73 19.12 29.57
N GLU A 187 -2.76 18.79 30.41
CA GLU A 187 -2.15 19.75 31.34
C GLU A 187 -1.32 20.83 30.62
N LYS A 188 -0.57 20.47 29.57
CA LYS A 188 0.21 21.47 28.81
C LYS A 188 -0.68 22.45 28.08
N TYR A 189 -1.80 21.97 27.54
CA TYR A 189 -2.80 22.84 26.94
C TYR A 189 -3.39 23.82 27.96
N LYS A 190 -3.76 23.34 29.16
CA LYS A 190 -4.27 24.19 30.25
C LYS A 190 -3.26 25.24 30.71
N GLU A 191 -1.97 24.89 30.75
CA GLU A 191 -0.90 25.82 31.09
C GLU A 191 -0.72 26.88 30.01
N TYR A 192 -0.67 26.48 28.74
CA TYR A 192 -0.50 27.37 27.60
C TYR A 192 -1.64 28.39 27.47
N VAL A 193 -2.89 27.96 27.65
CA VAL A 193 -4.06 28.86 27.56
C VAL A 193 -4.05 29.95 28.65
N LYS A 194 -3.36 29.75 29.77
CA LYS A 194 -3.24 30.75 30.84
C LYS A 194 -2.20 31.83 30.55
N LEU A 195 -1.37 31.67 29.51
CA LEU A 195 -0.37 32.68 29.14
C LEU A 195 -1.06 33.94 28.62
N GLU A 196 -0.72 35.09 29.20
CA GLU A 196 -1.24 36.39 28.75
C GLU A 196 -0.63 36.82 27.41
N ASN A 197 0.66 36.54 27.20
CA ASN A 197 1.40 36.85 25.98
C ASN A 197 2.28 35.64 25.61
N ALA A 198 1.76 34.74 24.78
CA ALA A 198 2.54 33.61 24.27
C ALA A 198 3.58 34.10 23.23
N SER A 199 4.81 33.63 23.36
CA SER A 199 5.84 33.82 22.33
C SER A 199 5.66 32.85 21.17
N PHE A 200 6.32 33.10 20.04
CA PHE A 200 6.35 32.14 18.93
C PHE A 200 6.81 30.74 19.37
N LYS A 201 7.78 30.69 20.27
CA LYS A 201 8.29 29.43 20.81
C LYS A 201 7.22 28.71 21.65
N ASP A 202 6.48 29.42 22.49
CA ASP A 202 5.37 28.84 23.26
C ASP A 202 4.29 28.28 22.32
N ASP A 203 3.96 29.04 21.28
CA ASP A 203 3.01 28.64 20.22
C ASP A 203 3.48 27.40 19.47
N GLN A 204 4.76 27.33 19.12
CA GLN A 204 5.35 26.17 18.45
C GLN A 204 5.37 24.95 19.36
N GLU A 205 5.71 25.10 20.63
CA GLU A 205 5.77 24.01 21.59
C GLU A 205 4.40 23.38 21.84
N ILE A 206 3.33 24.17 22.01
CA ILE A 206 1.99 23.62 22.21
C ILE A 206 1.47 22.92 20.95
N VAL A 207 1.66 23.49 19.76
CA VAL A 207 1.18 22.87 18.51
C VAL A 207 1.93 21.57 18.22
N LEU A 208 3.25 21.52 18.49
CA LEU A 208 4.02 20.28 18.42
C LEU A 208 3.58 19.25 19.46
N HIS A 209 3.20 19.67 20.67
CA HIS A 209 2.65 18.80 21.70
C HIS A 209 1.30 18.20 21.27
N ILE A 210 0.38 19.03 20.77
CA ILE A 210 -0.92 18.58 20.25
C ILE A 210 -0.72 17.56 19.15
N ALA A 211 0.13 17.84 18.16
CA ALA A 211 0.41 16.88 17.09
C ALA A 211 0.99 15.57 17.66
N LYS A 212 2.11 15.63 18.39
CA LYS A 212 2.91 14.43 18.72
C LYS A 212 2.38 13.61 19.88
N ASN A 213 1.74 14.25 20.86
CA ASN A 213 1.36 13.62 22.12
C ASN A 213 -0.14 13.50 22.31
N ILE A 214 -0.93 14.27 21.56
CA ILE A 214 -2.39 14.13 21.56
C ILE A 214 -2.82 13.37 20.32
N ILE A 215 -2.69 13.97 19.12
CA ILE A 215 -3.20 13.36 17.87
C ILE A 215 -2.53 12.01 17.57
N PHE A 216 -1.20 11.93 17.68
CA PHE A 216 -0.46 10.69 17.36
C PHE A 216 -0.28 9.70 18.51
N LYS A 217 -0.88 9.91 19.69
CA LYS A 217 -0.71 8.99 20.84
C LYS A 217 -1.99 8.73 21.63
N ASN A 218 -3.06 9.49 21.42
CA ASN A 218 -4.31 9.24 22.09
C ASN A 218 -5.02 8.06 21.43
N GLU A 219 -5.42 7.07 22.23
CA GLU A 219 -6.04 5.82 21.75
C GLU A 219 -7.35 6.04 20.98
N LEU A 220 -8.17 7.02 21.34
CA LEU A 220 -9.44 7.29 20.65
C LEU A 220 -9.22 7.91 19.26
N ILE A 221 -8.26 8.83 19.17
CA ILE A 221 -7.89 9.44 17.88
C ILE A 221 -7.20 8.39 17.00
N GLU A 222 -6.31 7.59 17.59
CA GLU A 222 -5.58 6.54 16.89
C GLU A 222 -6.54 5.47 16.34
N GLY A 223 -7.48 4.99 17.16
CA GLY A 223 -8.50 4.03 16.73
C GLY A 223 -9.36 4.56 15.58
N PHE A 224 -9.80 5.82 15.64
CA PHE A 224 -10.54 6.44 14.53
C PHE A 224 -9.71 6.48 13.23
N MET A 225 -8.42 6.81 13.33
CA MET A 225 -7.55 6.88 12.15
C MET A 225 -7.31 5.50 11.53
N GLU A 226 -7.19 4.45 12.36
CA GLU A 226 -7.07 3.06 11.91
C GLU A 226 -8.36 2.56 11.23
N GLU A 227 -9.52 2.90 11.78
CA GLU A 227 -10.82 2.58 11.18
C GLU A 227 -11.02 3.29 9.83
N SER A 228 -10.54 4.53 9.72
CA SER A 228 -10.66 5.36 8.52
C SER A 228 -9.64 5.02 7.44
N ASP A 229 -8.53 4.38 7.79
CA ASP A 229 -7.42 4.08 6.90
C ASP A 229 -6.71 2.78 7.29
N ILE A 230 -6.93 1.74 6.49
CA ILE A 230 -6.29 0.43 6.68
C ILE A 230 -4.76 0.49 6.63
N ASN A 231 -4.16 1.53 6.01
CA ASN A 231 -2.71 1.71 5.91
C ASN A 231 -2.14 2.59 7.05
N TRP A 232 -2.96 2.97 8.03
CA TRP A 232 -2.53 3.91 9.07
C TRP A 232 -1.30 3.43 9.84
N ASP A 233 -1.22 2.16 10.25
CA ASP A 233 -0.05 1.66 10.98
C ASP A 233 1.25 1.81 10.18
N GLU A 234 1.20 1.50 8.88
CA GLU A 234 2.34 1.67 7.98
C GLU A 234 2.75 3.14 7.81
N ASP A 235 1.76 4.02 7.64
CA ASP A 235 2.01 5.39 7.18
C ASP A 235 2.13 6.40 8.32
N ARG A 236 1.60 6.10 9.51
CA ARG A 236 1.58 6.98 10.69
C ARG A 236 2.94 7.57 11.01
N ALA A 237 4.01 6.77 10.95
CA ALA A 237 5.36 7.25 11.23
C ALA A 237 5.82 8.29 10.19
N ILE A 238 5.47 8.10 8.92
CA ILE A 238 5.78 9.03 7.83
C ILE A 238 4.96 10.30 8.01
N ILE A 239 3.64 10.18 8.21
CA ILE A 239 2.72 11.30 8.40
C ILE A 239 3.17 12.14 9.61
N LYS A 240 3.47 11.51 10.74
CA LYS A 240 4.01 12.18 11.93
C LYS A 240 5.29 12.94 11.65
N SER A 241 6.19 12.35 10.86
CA SER A 241 7.42 13.03 10.44
C SER A 241 7.13 14.23 9.54
N LEU A 242 6.18 14.14 8.60
CA LEU A 242 5.82 15.25 7.72
C LEU A 242 5.22 16.40 8.55
N VAL A 243 4.18 16.12 9.34
CA VAL A 243 3.56 17.10 10.27
C VAL A 243 4.61 17.77 11.14
N THR A 244 5.46 16.98 11.81
CA THR A 244 6.47 17.53 12.72
C THR A 244 7.48 18.44 12.02
N LYS A 245 7.92 18.07 10.81
CA LYS A 245 8.90 18.87 10.07
C LYS A 245 8.28 20.17 9.57
N THR A 246 7.04 20.12 9.07
CA THR A 246 6.29 21.30 8.65
C THR A 246 6.09 22.29 9.78
N LEU A 247 5.61 21.82 10.94
CA LEU A 247 5.39 22.70 12.10
C LEU A 247 6.68 23.36 12.60
N LYS A 248 7.84 22.72 12.38
CA LYS A 248 9.15 23.26 12.73
C LYS A 248 9.74 24.19 11.66
N SER A 249 9.27 24.11 10.42
CA SER A 249 9.78 24.94 9.31
C SER A 249 9.02 26.25 9.16
N ILE A 250 7.94 26.46 9.92
CA ILE A 250 7.24 27.75 9.96
C ILE A 250 8.22 28.81 10.51
N PRO A 251 8.45 29.92 9.79
CA PRO A 251 9.38 30.97 10.21
C PRO A 251 8.84 31.76 11.41
N GLU A 252 9.74 32.12 12.32
CA GLU A 252 9.44 32.95 13.49
C GLU A 252 9.26 34.43 13.13
N GLU A 253 10.03 34.91 12.15
CA GLU A 253 10.17 36.34 11.83
C GLU A 253 8.95 36.90 11.07
N ASP A 254 8.31 36.10 10.20
CA ASP A 254 7.08 36.48 9.50
C ASP A 254 6.12 35.29 9.33
N VAL A 255 5.11 35.25 10.19
CA VAL A 255 4.07 34.21 10.20
C VAL A 255 3.16 34.28 8.96
N ASN A 256 3.15 35.43 8.26
CA ASN A 256 2.44 35.59 6.98
C ASN A 256 3.31 35.19 5.79
N GLU A 257 4.61 34.95 5.99
CA GLU A 257 5.49 34.44 4.96
C GLU A 257 5.11 32.98 4.63
N GLU A 258 5.01 32.68 3.34
CA GLU A 258 4.53 31.38 2.87
C GLU A 258 5.59 30.31 3.17
N PHE A 259 5.27 29.36 4.05
CA PHE A 259 6.11 28.18 4.28
C PHE A 259 5.76 27.05 3.31
N GLU A 260 6.79 26.29 2.92
CA GLU A 260 6.63 25.13 2.05
C GLU A 260 6.18 23.89 2.83
N LEU A 261 5.24 23.14 2.24
CA LEU A 261 4.82 21.85 2.77
C LEU A 261 5.88 20.80 2.48
N GLN A 262 6.04 19.86 3.41
CA GLN A 262 6.96 18.75 3.23
C GLN A 262 6.49 17.83 2.10
N GLU A 263 7.41 17.50 1.20
CA GLU A 263 7.15 16.56 0.11
C GLU A 263 7.04 15.12 0.62
N LEU A 264 6.29 14.30 -0.13
CA LEU A 264 6.09 12.89 0.17
C LEU A 264 7.43 12.14 0.22
N SER A 265 8.27 12.37 -0.78
CA SER A 265 9.60 11.78 -0.98
C SER A 265 10.51 12.81 -1.66
N TYR A 266 11.83 12.61 -1.60
CA TYR A 266 12.81 13.50 -2.23
C TYR A 266 12.64 13.65 -3.74
N ASN A 267 12.17 12.61 -4.42
CA ASN A 267 11.80 12.66 -5.82
C ASN A 267 10.66 11.68 -6.08
N TRP A 268 9.42 12.15 -5.92
CA TRP A 268 8.24 11.30 -6.07
C TRP A 268 8.12 10.71 -7.47
N GLU A 269 8.52 11.42 -8.52
CA GLU A 269 8.37 10.92 -9.89
C GLU A 269 9.28 9.70 -10.15
N ASP A 270 10.52 9.75 -9.65
CA ASP A 270 11.46 8.62 -9.72
C ASP A 270 11.02 7.46 -8.83
N ASP A 271 10.60 7.75 -7.60
CA ASP A 271 10.12 6.74 -6.66
C ASP A 271 8.80 6.07 -7.13
N LYS A 272 7.92 6.83 -7.77
CA LYS A 272 6.69 6.34 -8.42
C LYS A 272 7.03 5.43 -9.59
N THR A 273 7.97 5.83 -10.44
CA THR A 273 8.46 4.99 -11.55
C THR A 273 9.06 3.69 -11.03
N PHE A 274 9.87 3.76 -9.97
CA PHE A 274 10.41 2.58 -9.28
C PHE A 274 9.28 1.67 -8.80
N PHE A 275 8.28 2.23 -8.12
CA PHE A 275 7.16 1.49 -7.53
C PHE A 275 6.31 0.78 -8.59
N GLN A 276 5.93 1.48 -9.67
CA GLN A 276 5.16 0.90 -10.77
C GLN A 276 5.92 -0.22 -11.49
N LYS A 277 7.18 0.05 -11.83
CA LYS A 277 8.04 -0.94 -12.48
C LYS A 277 8.24 -2.17 -11.61
N LEU A 278 8.39 -2.00 -10.29
CA LEU A 278 8.60 -3.13 -9.39
C LEU A 278 7.37 -4.06 -9.39
N PHE A 279 6.18 -3.50 -9.31
CA PHE A 279 4.94 -4.28 -9.38
C PHE A 279 4.81 -5.02 -10.73
N GLU A 280 4.99 -4.32 -11.84
CA GLU A 280 4.87 -4.89 -13.19
C GLU A 280 5.87 -6.01 -13.47
N GLU A 281 7.13 -5.80 -13.08
CA GLU A 281 8.19 -6.80 -13.27
C GLU A 281 8.03 -8.01 -12.34
N SER A 282 7.47 -7.82 -11.14
CA SER A 282 7.23 -8.94 -10.21
C SER A 282 6.17 -9.90 -10.73
N ILE A 283 5.13 -9.40 -11.42
CA ILE A 283 4.13 -10.25 -12.07
C ILE A 283 4.76 -11.12 -13.16
N LYS A 284 5.71 -10.58 -13.94
CA LYS A 284 6.40 -11.33 -14.99
C LYS A 284 7.36 -12.39 -14.44
N VAL A 285 7.95 -12.14 -13.28
CA VAL A 285 8.84 -13.11 -12.63
C VAL A 285 8.11 -14.37 -12.23
N GLU A 286 6.88 -14.25 -11.74
CA GLU A 286 6.03 -15.39 -11.43
C GLU A 286 5.93 -16.36 -12.63
N GLU A 287 5.65 -15.84 -13.82
CA GLU A 287 5.50 -16.67 -15.01
C GLU A 287 6.79 -17.37 -15.45
N ALA A 288 7.94 -16.71 -15.26
CA ALA A 288 9.23 -17.13 -15.81
C ALA A 288 10.11 -17.92 -14.84
N TYR A 289 9.99 -17.69 -13.53
CA TYR A 289 10.90 -18.22 -12.51
C TYR A 289 10.21 -19.05 -11.42
N ASN A 290 8.90 -19.26 -11.48
CA ASN A 290 8.19 -20.14 -10.53
C ASN A 290 8.83 -21.53 -10.43
N SER A 291 9.22 -22.14 -11.55
CA SER A 291 9.87 -23.45 -11.56
C SER A 291 11.26 -23.42 -10.89
N LEU A 292 12.02 -22.34 -11.09
CA LEU A 292 13.32 -22.15 -10.44
C LEU A 292 13.15 -21.99 -8.92
N ILE A 293 12.19 -21.16 -8.50
CA ILE A 293 11.86 -20.99 -7.08
C ILE A 293 11.46 -22.35 -6.49
N ALA A 294 10.53 -23.06 -7.12
CA ALA A 294 10.06 -24.38 -6.68
C ALA A 294 11.19 -25.40 -6.59
N GLU A 295 12.12 -25.46 -7.56
CA GLU A 295 13.26 -26.37 -7.53
C GLU A 295 14.18 -26.10 -6.33
N LYS A 296 14.49 -24.82 -6.08
CA LYS A 296 15.42 -24.44 -5.00
C LYS A 296 14.77 -24.45 -3.62
N THR A 297 13.44 -24.54 -3.56
CA THR A 297 12.70 -24.74 -2.32
C THR A 297 12.33 -26.19 -2.03
N LYS A 298 12.67 -27.18 -2.89
CA LYS A 298 12.37 -28.63 -2.68
C LYS A 298 12.85 -29.23 -1.35
N ASN A 299 13.99 -28.76 -0.84
CA ASN A 299 14.52 -29.22 0.44
C ASN A 299 13.87 -28.52 1.64
N TRP A 300 13.08 -27.49 1.38
CA TRP A 300 12.23 -26.84 2.36
C TRP A 300 10.83 -27.42 2.20
N ASP A 301 10.08 -27.49 3.29
CA ASP A 301 8.73 -28.03 3.31
C ASP A 301 7.84 -27.16 2.40
N ILE A 302 7.73 -27.50 1.10
CA ILE A 302 7.08 -26.67 0.06
C ILE A 302 5.62 -26.39 0.42
N GLU A 303 4.95 -27.34 1.09
CA GLU A 303 3.59 -27.19 1.61
C GLU A 303 3.46 -26.15 2.73
N ARG A 304 4.57 -25.57 3.21
CA ARG A 304 4.63 -24.59 4.32
C ARG A 304 5.22 -23.24 3.94
N ILE A 305 5.49 -22.96 2.66
CA ILE A 305 5.93 -21.62 2.26
C ILE A 305 4.72 -20.69 2.37
N ALA A 306 4.78 -19.71 3.27
CA ALA A 306 3.74 -18.70 3.36
C ALA A 306 3.61 -17.99 2.00
N ALA A 307 2.39 -17.76 1.53
CA ALA A 307 2.16 -17.03 0.27
C ALA A 307 2.88 -15.67 0.27
N THR A 308 3.03 -15.04 1.45
CA THR A 308 3.84 -13.83 1.66
C THR A 308 5.32 -14.03 1.35
N ASP A 309 5.93 -15.16 1.75
CA ASP A 309 7.34 -15.45 1.46
C ASP A 309 7.58 -15.63 -0.04
N LYS A 310 6.64 -16.29 -0.74
CA LYS A 310 6.69 -16.44 -2.21
C LYS A 310 6.70 -15.07 -2.89
N VAL A 311 5.78 -14.17 -2.50
CA VAL A 311 5.69 -12.79 -3.01
C VAL A 311 6.98 -12.02 -2.76
N ILE A 312 7.55 -12.12 -1.55
CA ILE A 312 8.82 -11.46 -1.21
C ILE A 312 9.97 -11.94 -2.10
N ILE A 313 10.06 -13.26 -2.33
CA ILE A 313 11.11 -13.85 -3.18
C ILE A 313 10.97 -13.38 -4.63
N GLU A 314 9.75 -13.41 -5.20
CA GLU A 314 9.51 -12.98 -6.58
C GLU A 314 9.85 -11.50 -6.79
N MET A 315 9.46 -10.65 -5.84
CA MET A 315 9.79 -9.22 -5.90
C MET A 315 11.30 -8.98 -5.79
N ALA A 316 12.00 -9.73 -4.94
CA ALA A 316 13.45 -9.64 -4.84
C ALA A 316 14.13 -10.05 -6.16
N ILE A 317 13.65 -11.13 -6.80
CA ILE A 317 14.13 -11.55 -8.12
C ILE A 317 13.85 -10.49 -9.17
N ALA A 318 12.65 -9.92 -9.19
CA ALA A 318 12.28 -8.84 -10.11
C ALA A 318 13.17 -7.62 -9.94
N GLU A 319 13.47 -7.24 -8.69
CA GLU A 319 14.37 -6.14 -8.39
C GLU A 319 15.82 -6.44 -8.83
N MET A 320 16.32 -7.66 -8.54
CA MET A 320 17.65 -8.10 -8.94
C MET A 320 17.86 -8.05 -10.46
N ILE A 321 16.86 -8.46 -11.23
CA ILE A 321 16.96 -8.53 -12.69
C ILE A 321 16.76 -7.16 -13.32
N ASN A 322 15.74 -6.41 -12.89
CA ASN A 322 15.23 -5.28 -13.67
C ASN A 322 15.71 -3.89 -13.20
N PHE A 323 16.42 -3.82 -12.06
CA PHE A 323 16.89 -2.58 -11.46
C PHE A 323 18.43 -2.57 -11.41
N PRO A 324 19.08 -2.13 -12.50
CA PRO A 324 20.53 -2.24 -12.63
C PRO A 324 21.28 -1.35 -11.64
N SER A 325 20.67 -0.24 -11.21
CA SER A 325 21.26 0.71 -10.26
C SER A 325 21.21 0.26 -8.80
N ILE A 326 20.55 -0.85 -8.48
CA ILE A 326 20.43 -1.38 -7.13
C ILE A 326 21.32 -2.63 -7.00
N PRO A 327 22.32 -2.65 -6.11
CA PRO A 327 23.18 -3.82 -5.93
C PRO A 327 22.39 -5.03 -5.44
N VAL A 328 22.75 -6.24 -5.90
CA VAL A 328 22.09 -7.51 -5.51
C VAL A 328 22.01 -7.67 -3.99
N LYS A 329 23.12 -7.46 -3.29
CA LYS A 329 23.17 -7.56 -1.81
C LYS A 329 22.27 -6.55 -1.11
N VAL A 330 22.09 -5.35 -1.68
CA VAL A 330 21.17 -4.35 -1.12
C VAL A 330 19.74 -4.81 -1.28
N THR A 331 19.37 -5.30 -2.47
CA THR A 331 18.05 -5.89 -2.73
C THR A 331 17.76 -7.01 -1.73
N ILE A 332 18.64 -8.00 -1.58
CA ILE A 332 18.45 -9.12 -0.65
C ILE A 332 18.22 -8.62 0.79
N ASN A 333 19.06 -7.69 1.27
CA ASN A 333 18.91 -7.12 2.61
C ASN A 333 17.57 -6.41 2.81
N GLU A 334 17.11 -5.63 1.83
CA GLU A 334 15.83 -4.92 1.93
C GLU A 334 14.65 -5.88 2.05
N TYR A 335 14.62 -6.97 1.27
CA TYR A 335 13.55 -7.97 1.33
C TYR A 335 13.62 -8.85 2.59
N ILE A 336 14.79 -9.04 3.18
CA ILE A 336 14.93 -9.66 4.51
C ILE A 336 14.29 -8.78 5.58
N GLU A 337 14.45 -7.45 5.53
CA GLU A 337 13.78 -6.54 6.47
C GLU A 337 12.25 -6.56 6.28
N VAL A 338 11.76 -6.66 5.05
CA VAL A 338 10.32 -6.84 4.77
C VAL A 338 9.82 -8.15 5.39
N ALA A 339 10.54 -9.26 5.20
CA ALA A 339 10.17 -10.57 5.74
C ALA A 339 10.07 -10.59 7.27
N LYS A 340 10.96 -9.87 7.98
CA LYS A 340 10.91 -9.79 9.44
C LYS A 340 9.62 -9.14 9.95
N ARG A 341 9.03 -8.21 9.19
CA ARG A 341 7.81 -7.49 9.60
C ARG A 341 6.54 -8.25 9.23
N TYR A 342 6.53 -8.92 8.09
CA TYR A 342 5.28 -9.47 7.50
C TYR A 342 5.21 -10.99 7.42
N SER A 343 6.25 -11.72 7.85
CA SER A 343 6.27 -13.17 7.77
C SER A 343 6.71 -13.83 9.09
N THR A 344 6.96 -15.13 9.05
CA THR A 344 7.27 -15.92 10.25
C THR A 344 8.70 -15.63 10.76
N PRO A 345 8.99 -15.88 12.06
CA PRO A 345 10.36 -15.71 12.58
C PRO A 345 11.44 -16.52 11.83
N LYS A 346 11.06 -17.63 11.19
CA LYS A 346 11.97 -18.46 10.38
C LYS A 346 12.18 -17.93 8.96
N SER A 347 11.27 -17.10 8.45
CA SER A 347 11.27 -16.60 7.08
C SER A 347 12.51 -15.77 6.74
N LYS A 348 13.08 -15.06 7.73
CA LYS A 348 14.34 -14.31 7.55
C LYS A 348 15.48 -15.19 7.02
N VAL A 349 15.70 -16.33 7.66
CA VAL A 349 16.80 -17.25 7.33
C VAL A 349 16.51 -17.96 6.01
N PHE A 350 15.25 -18.38 5.85
CA PHE A 350 14.76 -19.02 4.64
C PHE A 350 14.93 -18.14 3.39
N ILE A 351 14.39 -16.92 3.42
CA ILE A 351 14.45 -15.98 2.30
C ILE A 351 15.89 -15.62 1.96
N ASN A 352 16.75 -15.36 2.96
CA ASN A 352 18.16 -15.11 2.70
C ASN A 352 18.82 -16.29 1.95
N GLY A 353 18.64 -17.51 2.44
CA GLY A 353 19.24 -18.70 1.82
C GLY A 353 18.73 -18.96 0.40
N VAL A 354 17.43 -18.79 0.15
CA VAL A 354 16.84 -18.95 -1.19
C VAL A 354 17.34 -17.87 -2.15
N LEU A 355 17.33 -16.61 -1.72
CA LEU A 355 17.77 -15.50 -2.56
C LEU A 355 19.26 -15.55 -2.89
N ASP A 356 20.12 -15.97 -1.97
CA ASP A 356 21.55 -16.14 -2.24
C ASP A 356 21.79 -17.20 -3.35
N VAL A 357 21.07 -18.33 -3.29
CA VAL A 357 21.17 -19.40 -4.30
C VAL A 357 20.63 -18.93 -5.65
N ILE A 358 19.47 -18.29 -5.67
CA ILE A 358 18.85 -17.80 -6.91
C ILE A 358 19.70 -16.67 -7.53
N ALA A 359 20.22 -15.76 -6.73
CA ALA A 359 21.10 -14.68 -7.20
C ALA A 359 22.33 -15.26 -7.92
N GLY A 360 23.03 -16.22 -7.30
CA GLY A 360 24.19 -16.86 -7.91
C GLY A 360 23.88 -17.56 -9.24
N GLU A 361 22.74 -18.25 -9.33
CA GLU A 361 22.29 -18.88 -10.57
C GLU A 361 21.99 -17.85 -11.68
N LEU A 362 21.28 -16.78 -11.34
CA LEU A 362 20.92 -15.72 -12.29
C LEU A 362 22.15 -14.91 -12.75
N GLU A 363 23.14 -14.73 -11.88
CA GLU A 363 24.45 -14.17 -12.22
C GLU A 363 25.21 -15.10 -13.18
N ASN A 364 25.28 -16.40 -12.88
CA ASN A 364 25.94 -17.40 -13.74
C ASN A 364 25.29 -17.48 -15.15
N ARG A 365 23.97 -17.29 -15.23
CA ARG A 365 23.23 -17.24 -16.51
C ARG A 365 23.39 -15.90 -17.25
N GLY A 366 24.02 -14.90 -16.65
CA GLY A 366 24.18 -13.56 -17.23
C GLY A 366 22.87 -12.75 -17.34
N VAL A 367 21.85 -13.16 -16.58
CA VAL A 367 20.53 -12.50 -16.51
C VAL A 367 20.61 -11.23 -15.68
N ILE A 368 21.30 -11.28 -14.53
CA ILE A 368 21.51 -10.11 -13.68
C ILE A 368 22.62 -9.25 -14.29
N ARG A 369 22.30 -7.99 -14.58
CA ARG A 369 23.25 -7.00 -15.07
C ARG A 369 23.09 -5.72 -14.27
N LYS A 370 24.08 -5.44 -13.41
CA LYS A 370 24.10 -4.22 -12.60
C LYS A 370 24.93 -3.13 -13.27
N SER A 371 24.48 -1.89 -13.15
CA SER A 371 25.18 -0.71 -13.67
C SER A 371 24.84 0.52 -12.83
N GLY A 372 25.83 1.34 -12.54
CA GLY A 372 25.69 2.50 -11.65
C GLY A 372 27.02 2.95 -11.06
N ARG A 373 27.03 4.09 -10.34
CA ARG A 373 28.24 4.59 -9.69
C ARG A 373 28.73 3.56 -8.66
N GLY A 374 29.93 3.01 -8.89
CA GLY A 374 30.55 2.01 -8.02
C GLY A 374 30.12 0.55 -8.25
N LEU A 375 29.41 0.25 -9.34
CA LEU A 375 28.84 -1.09 -9.62
C LEU A 375 29.34 -1.75 -10.91
N ILE A 376 30.41 -1.24 -11.51
CA ILE A 376 31.01 -1.90 -12.68
C ILE A 376 31.85 -3.07 -12.18
N ASP A 377 31.21 -4.21 -11.96
CA ASP A 377 31.83 -5.52 -11.76
C ASP A 377 31.27 -6.55 -12.77
N ASN A 378 31.05 -6.11 -14.01
CA ASN A 378 30.90 -7.04 -15.14
C ASN A 378 32.07 -6.82 -16.10
N LYS A 379 33.19 -7.50 -15.82
CA LYS A 379 34.24 -7.82 -16.80
C LYS A 379 34.11 -9.27 -17.21
#